data_AF-A0A7J2SWY4-F1
#
_entry.id   AF-A0A7J2SWY4-F1
#
_cell.length_a   1.000
_cell.length_b   1.000
_cell.length_c   1.000
_cell.angle_alpha   90.00
_cell.angle_beta   90.00
_cell.angle_gamma   90.00
#
_symmetry.space_group_name_H-M   'P 1'
#
loop_
_entity.id
_entity.type
_entity.pdbx_description
1 polymer ?
#
loop_
_entity_poly.entity_id
_entity_poly.type
_entity_poly.pdbx_seq_one_letter_code
_entity_poly.pdbx_strand_id
1 'polypeptide(L)'
;MSQLGKVGRRFFEDIIYRNLGAADDSVILGPAFGVDFGVLRLGDFDLIVEVDPVYVVPQYGWDRSAWFAIHILASDVAVSGVPPRYLFIDLNIPPEMTDDELGTLWRGMSDECRRLGVAVVAGHTGRYAGTSYPMIGGATMVGVAERDRWVSPSMARPGDAIILTKGGGVEAAGILAAMFPEALEAELGSEAARRAQDIFWRMTVVPDALALARLGPREGIHAMHDATEYGVWGALNDIAEASGVGIRVREGDLFVEEDVSEVLRVFSGLTGVQIDPMSAISEGTLVAAVPPDRAEEALRELSREGIRAAVIGEVVEGSGVVAVGEEGERRVPPPESDPFWPAFFRAVEITGGARGLGGSPRSRLRSPGANFGPAVKGEFRRPFTTSAAEGRRAGAPPRDPLIEGRRSMGPPAGRTTLARTAPENGPNPGQPGGRCCPPGGGRPRRS
;
A
#
# COMPACT_ATOMS: atom_id res chain seq x y z
N MET A 1 19.47 -11.70 -18.17
CA MET A 1 19.10 -10.85 -17.01
C MET A 1 17.66 -11.19 -16.72
N SER A 2 17.31 -11.53 -15.47
CA SER A 2 15.90 -11.66 -15.09
C SER A 2 15.24 -10.30 -15.29
N GLN A 3 14.09 -10.24 -15.97
CA GLN A 3 13.24 -9.05 -15.95
C GLN A 3 12.90 -8.75 -14.49
N LEU A 4 13.13 -7.50 -14.05
CA LEU A 4 12.62 -6.99 -12.77
C LEU A 4 11.15 -6.56 -12.99
N GLY A 5 10.34 -6.58 -11.93
CA GLY A 5 8.91 -6.22 -11.98
C GLY A 5 7.98 -7.42 -11.82
N LYS A 6 6.68 -7.21 -12.06
CA LYS A 6 5.64 -8.25 -11.96
C LYS A 6 5.98 -9.46 -12.85
N VAL A 7 5.74 -10.66 -12.33
CA VAL A 7 5.87 -11.88 -13.14
C VAL A 7 4.83 -11.81 -14.27
N GLY A 8 5.23 -12.13 -15.49
CA GLY A 8 4.37 -11.89 -16.65
C GLY A 8 3.07 -12.71 -16.61
N ARG A 9 1.94 -12.04 -16.88
CA ARG A 9 0.82 -12.57 -17.68
C ARG A 9 0.56 -14.07 -17.53
N ARG A 10 1.02 -14.75 -18.58
CA ARG A 10 0.78 -16.17 -18.81
C ARG A 10 1.23 -17.04 -17.65
N PHE A 11 2.25 -16.64 -16.90
CA PHE A 11 2.68 -17.40 -15.74
C PHE A 11 1.64 -17.39 -14.63
N PHE A 12 0.95 -16.26 -14.41
CA PHE A 12 -0.17 -16.22 -13.48
C PHE A 12 -1.31 -17.12 -13.94
N GLU A 13 -1.70 -17.03 -15.22
CA GLU A 13 -2.81 -17.81 -15.80
C GLU A 13 -2.53 -19.32 -15.86
N ASP A 14 -1.30 -19.70 -16.21
CA ASP A 14 -0.93 -21.09 -16.43
C ASP A 14 -0.47 -21.80 -15.16
N ILE A 15 0.15 -21.06 -14.23
CA ILE A 15 0.74 -21.61 -13.01
C ILE A 15 0.03 -21.10 -11.77
N ILE A 16 0.08 -19.80 -11.46
CA ILE A 16 -0.39 -19.30 -10.15
C ILE A 16 -1.88 -19.57 -9.93
N TYR A 17 -2.75 -19.09 -10.81
CA TYR A 17 -4.21 -19.19 -10.66
C TYR A 17 -4.73 -20.64 -10.74
N ARG A 18 -3.97 -21.55 -11.37
CA ARG A 18 -4.31 -22.98 -11.42
C ARG A 18 -3.87 -23.77 -10.19
N ASN A 19 -3.04 -23.18 -9.32
CA ASN A 19 -2.41 -23.87 -8.20
C ASN A 19 -2.67 -23.14 -6.86
N LEU A 20 -3.88 -22.61 -6.67
CA LEU A 20 -4.28 -21.88 -5.45
C LEU A 20 -4.67 -22.78 -4.27
N GLY A 21 -4.63 -24.10 -4.43
CA GLY A 21 -5.01 -25.06 -3.39
C GLY A 21 -6.49 -25.42 -3.41
N ALA A 22 -7.10 -25.56 -2.22
CA ALA A 22 -8.50 -25.97 -2.10
C ALA A 22 -9.45 -24.82 -2.46
N ALA A 23 -10.55 -25.15 -3.16
CA ALA A 23 -11.63 -24.20 -3.38
C ALA A 23 -12.45 -24.02 -2.09
N ASP A 24 -12.93 -22.80 -1.85
CA ASP A 24 -13.78 -22.44 -0.72
C ASP A 24 -14.83 -21.41 -1.18
N ASP A 25 -16.12 -21.70 -0.96
CA ASP A 25 -17.24 -20.85 -1.40
C ASP A 25 -17.29 -19.49 -0.67
N SER A 26 -16.53 -19.34 0.43
CA SER A 26 -16.39 -18.07 1.13
C SER A 26 -15.49 -17.08 0.39
N VAL A 27 -14.70 -17.52 -0.59
CA VAL A 27 -13.88 -16.64 -1.43
C VAL A 27 -14.76 -15.97 -2.49
N ILE A 28 -15.10 -14.71 -2.26
CA ILE A 28 -15.96 -13.92 -3.16
C ILE A 28 -15.14 -13.29 -4.28
N LEU A 29 -13.91 -12.87 -3.96
CA LEU A 29 -12.92 -12.38 -4.92
C LEU A 29 -11.58 -13.01 -4.59
N GLY A 30 -11.07 -13.82 -5.52
CA GLY A 30 -9.75 -14.42 -5.43
C GLY A 30 -8.69 -13.62 -6.19
N PRO A 31 -7.43 -14.09 -6.20
CA PRO A 31 -6.36 -13.47 -6.97
C PRO A 31 -6.72 -13.34 -8.45
N ALA A 32 -6.61 -12.13 -8.98
CA ALA A 32 -6.88 -11.81 -10.38
C ALA A 32 -5.93 -10.71 -10.86
N PHE A 33 -5.81 -10.57 -12.19
CA PHE A 33 -4.98 -9.51 -12.75
C PHE A 33 -5.68 -8.15 -12.58
N GLY A 34 -4.94 -7.12 -12.15
CA GLY A 34 -5.47 -5.77 -11.91
C GLY A 34 -6.40 -5.68 -10.70
N VAL A 35 -6.19 -6.54 -9.70
CA VAL A 35 -6.96 -6.55 -8.44
C VAL A 35 -5.99 -6.63 -7.28
N ASP A 36 -6.06 -5.63 -6.39
CA ASP A 36 -5.08 -5.40 -5.30
C ASP A 36 -5.56 -5.95 -3.94
N PHE A 37 -6.56 -6.82 -3.90
CA PHE A 37 -7.00 -7.48 -2.67
C PHE A 37 -7.89 -8.70 -2.95
N GLY A 38 -7.97 -9.61 -1.99
CA GLY A 38 -8.97 -10.68 -1.94
C GLY A 38 -10.18 -10.31 -1.08
N VAL A 39 -11.31 -10.98 -1.32
CA VAL A 39 -12.53 -10.84 -0.49
C VAL A 39 -12.98 -12.19 0.04
N LEU A 40 -13.08 -12.27 1.37
CA LEU A 40 -13.59 -13.44 2.10
C LEU A 40 -14.89 -13.12 2.83
N ARG A 41 -15.92 -13.95 2.64
CA ARG A 41 -17.23 -13.80 3.26
C ARG A 41 -17.36 -14.63 4.53
N LEU A 42 -17.62 -13.97 5.65
CA LEU A 42 -17.85 -14.59 6.96
C LEU A 42 -19.18 -14.12 7.54
N GLY A 43 -20.23 -14.91 7.33
CA GLY A 43 -21.59 -14.58 7.76
C GLY A 43 -22.14 -13.35 7.02
N ASP A 44 -22.38 -12.29 7.77
CA ASP A 44 -22.93 -11.01 7.29
C ASP A 44 -21.85 -9.97 6.94
N PHE A 45 -20.56 -10.37 6.98
CA PHE A 45 -19.42 -9.50 6.70
C PHE A 45 -18.58 -10.03 5.55
N ASP A 46 -17.96 -9.09 4.84
CA ASP A 46 -16.91 -9.35 3.87
C ASP A 46 -15.60 -8.74 4.40
N LEU A 47 -14.54 -9.56 4.43
CA LEU A 47 -13.18 -9.14 4.76
C LEU A 47 -12.46 -8.79 3.47
N ILE A 48 -11.90 -7.58 3.42
CA ILE A 48 -10.99 -7.14 2.36
C ILE A 48 -9.59 -7.47 2.85
N VAL A 49 -8.86 -8.31 2.14
CA VAL A 49 -7.55 -8.82 2.58
C VAL A 49 -6.52 -8.52 1.52
N GLU A 50 -5.55 -7.67 1.84
CA GLU A 50 -4.40 -7.40 0.98
C GLU A 50 -3.09 -7.87 1.60
N VAL A 51 -2.12 -8.29 0.77
CA VAL A 51 -0.79 -8.72 1.20
C VAL A 51 0.32 -8.12 0.34
N ASP A 52 1.19 -7.34 0.98
CA ASP A 52 2.25 -6.64 0.26
C ASP A 52 3.59 -6.60 1.05
N PRO A 53 4.75 -6.39 0.39
CA PRO A 53 6.02 -6.24 1.08
C PRO A 53 6.05 -5.02 2.01
N VAL A 54 6.81 -5.12 3.11
CA VAL A 54 7.06 -3.96 3.99
C VAL A 54 8.29 -3.21 3.48
N TYR A 55 8.05 -2.07 2.83
CA TYR A 55 9.10 -1.19 2.31
C TYR A 55 9.58 -0.18 3.35
N VAL A 56 10.88 -0.25 3.69
CA VAL A 56 11.57 0.67 4.59
C VAL A 56 12.82 1.17 3.90
N VAL A 57 12.93 2.50 3.71
CA VAL A 57 14.04 3.14 3.03
C VAL A 57 14.72 4.11 4.01
N PRO A 58 15.79 3.70 4.72
CA PRO A 58 16.40 4.53 5.76
C PRO A 58 16.78 5.94 5.29
N GLN A 59 17.07 6.11 4.00
CA GLN A 59 17.40 7.38 3.36
C GLN A 59 16.24 8.39 3.39
N TYR A 60 14.98 7.95 3.48
CA TYR A 60 13.85 8.86 3.70
C TYR A 60 13.83 9.47 5.10
N GLY A 61 14.57 8.86 6.05
CA GLY A 61 14.38 9.03 7.48
C GLY A 61 13.34 8.05 8.03
N TRP A 62 13.42 7.77 9.33
CA TRP A 62 12.59 6.76 9.99
C TRP A 62 11.10 7.12 10.02
N ASP A 63 10.75 8.40 10.17
CA ASP A 63 9.36 8.84 10.21
C ASP A 63 8.65 8.65 8.86
N ARG A 64 9.30 9.07 7.77
CA ARG A 64 8.81 8.85 6.40
C ARG A 64 8.75 7.36 6.06
N SER A 65 9.78 6.60 6.42
CA SER A 65 9.79 5.16 6.21
C SER A 65 8.66 4.45 6.94
N ALA A 66 8.41 4.83 8.19
CA ALA A 66 7.33 4.26 8.99
C ALA A 66 5.95 4.58 8.40
N TRP A 67 5.74 5.83 7.98
CA TRP A 67 4.51 6.26 7.34
C TRP A 67 4.27 5.52 6.01
N PHE A 68 5.29 5.49 5.15
CA PHE A 68 5.22 4.86 3.83
C PHE A 68 4.94 3.36 3.93
N ALA A 69 5.61 2.67 4.86
CA ALA A 69 5.40 1.24 5.12
C ALA A 69 3.97 0.89 5.50
N ILE A 70 3.23 1.81 6.14
CA ILE A 70 1.81 1.59 6.48
C ILE A 70 0.89 1.99 5.33
N HIS A 71 1.21 3.08 4.63
CA HIS A 71 0.32 3.66 3.63
C HIS A 71 0.21 2.84 2.35
N ILE A 72 1.29 2.19 1.90
CA ILE A 72 1.24 1.26 0.76
C ILE A 72 0.15 0.19 0.99
N LEU A 73 0.20 -0.51 2.12
CA LEU A 73 -0.79 -1.53 2.48
C LEU A 73 -2.20 -0.96 2.71
N ALA A 74 -2.28 0.26 3.26
CA ALA A 74 -3.55 0.88 3.60
C ALA A 74 -4.32 1.36 2.36
N SER A 75 -3.60 1.82 1.33
CA SER A 75 -4.16 2.27 0.07
C SER A 75 -4.90 1.14 -0.65
N ASP A 76 -4.30 -0.04 -0.78
CA ASP A 76 -4.91 -1.22 -1.42
C ASP A 76 -6.21 -1.68 -0.72
N VAL A 77 -6.24 -1.64 0.61
CA VAL A 77 -7.49 -1.91 1.33
C VAL A 77 -8.50 -0.80 1.07
N ALA A 78 -8.07 0.46 1.09
CA ALA A 78 -8.96 1.60 0.94
C ALA A 78 -9.59 1.71 -0.45
N VAL A 79 -8.92 1.27 -1.53
CA VAL A 79 -9.51 1.24 -2.88
C VAL A 79 -10.70 0.27 -3.01
N SER A 80 -10.93 -0.61 -2.03
CA SER A 80 -12.19 -1.35 -1.93
C SER A 80 -13.39 -0.49 -1.48
N GLY A 81 -13.14 0.76 -1.07
CA GLY A 81 -14.10 1.64 -0.39
C GLY A 81 -14.28 1.32 1.10
N VAL A 82 -13.45 0.44 1.66
CA VAL A 82 -13.51 -0.03 3.05
C VAL A 82 -12.31 0.50 3.82
N PRO A 83 -12.49 1.08 5.03
CA PRO A 83 -11.35 1.52 5.82
C PRO A 83 -10.50 0.33 6.31
N PRO A 84 -9.17 0.44 6.29
CA PRO A 84 -8.30 -0.56 6.90
C PRO A 84 -8.54 -0.63 8.40
N ARG A 85 -8.43 -1.83 8.97
CA ARG A 85 -8.80 -2.08 10.37
C ARG A 85 -7.80 -2.95 11.14
N TYR A 86 -7.21 -3.95 10.49
CA TYR A 86 -6.27 -4.87 11.12
C TYR A 86 -4.99 -5.02 10.32
N LEU A 87 -3.86 -5.10 11.00
CA LEU A 87 -2.54 -5.33 10.42
C LEU A 87 -1.92 -6.61 11.01
N PHE A 88 -1.42 -7.47 10.14
CA PHE A 88 -0.60 -8.63 10.46
C PHE A 88 0.76 -8.41 9.81
N ILE A 89 1.85 -8.46 10.58
CA ILE A 89 3.15 -8.02 10.05
C ILE A 89 4.29 -8.99 10.34
N ASP A 90 5.03 -9.37 9.31
CA ASP A 90 6.26 -10.16 9.39
C ASP A 90 7.46 -9.26 9.07
N LEU A 91 8.27 -8.97 10.10
CA LEU A 91 9.50 -8.18 9.99
C LEU A 91 10.74 -9.09 9.94
N ASN A 92 11.30 -9.20 8.74
CA ASN A 92 12.53 -9.90 8.40
C ASN A 92 13.70 -8.90 8.36
N ILE A 93 14.14 -8.50 9.56
CA ILE A 93 15.03 -7.36 9.80
C ILE A 93 16.46 -7.65 9.29
N PRO A 94 17.08 -6.71 8.56
CA PRO A 94 18.47 -6.86 8.12
C PRO A 94 19.47 -6.75 9.29
N PRO A 95 20.60 -7.49 9.27
CA PRO A 95 21.54 -7.52 10.39
C PRO A 95 22.14 -6.15 10.76
N GLU A 96 22.21 -5.23 9.80
CA GLU A 96 22.73 -3.88 9.96
C GLU A 96 21.80 -2.92 10.72
N MET A 97 20.49 -3.20 10.81
CA MET A 97 19.55 -2.33 11.53
C MET A 97 19.79 -2.41 13.03
N THR A 98 19.94 -1.31 13.74
CA THR A 98 20.08 -1.31 15.20
C THR A 98 18.72 -1.45 15.90
N ASP A 99 18.72 -1.82 17.19
CA ASP A 99 17.47 -1.90 17.97
C ASP A 99 16.83 -0.52 18.18
N ASP A 100 17.64 0.56 18.24
CA ASP A 100 17.15 1.93 18.37
C ASP A 100 16.46 2.42 17.09
N GLU A 101 17.02 2.09 15.92
CA GLU A 101 16.40 2.35 14.62
C GLU A 101 15.09 1.59 14.48
N LEU A 102 15.07 0.30 14.82
CA LEU A 102 13.84 -0.51 14.83
C LEU A 102 12.79 0.08 15.78
N GLY A 103 13.20 0.46 16.99
CA GLY A 103 12.30 1.07 17.95
C GLY A 103 11.69 2.38 17.44
N THR A 104 12.46 3.18 16.69
CA THR A 104 11.99 4.45 16.10
C THR A 104 11.00 4.19 14.97
N LEU A 105 11.36 3.30 14.03
CA LEU A 105 10.48 2.87 12.96
C LEU A 105 9.14 2.34 13.53
N TRP A 106 9.20 1.42 14.49
CA TRP A 106 8.01 0.78 15.04
C TRP A 106 7.08 1.76 15.77
N ARG A 107 7.64 2.75 16.51
CA ARG A 107 6.83 3.80 17.13
C ARG A 107 6.11 4.64 16.08
N GLY A 108 6.80 5.03 15.02
CA GLY A 108 6.20 5.75 13.89
C GLY A 108 5.07 4.95 13.23
N MET A 109 5.31 3.66 12.94
CA MET A 109 4.30 2.77 12.34
C MET A 109 3.09 2.62 13.27
N SER A 110 3.33 2.51 14.58
CA SER A 110 2.28 2.43 15.58
C SER A 110 1.46 3.71 15.68
N ASP A 111 2.07 4.89 15.55
CA ASP A 111 1.37 6.17 15.54
C ASP A 111 0.52 6.33 14.28
N GLU A 112 1.03 5.89 13.13
CA GLU A 112 0.29 5.89 11.88
C GLU A 112 -0.90 4.92 11.92
N CYS A 113 -0.71 3.71 12.44
CA CYS A 113 -1.81 2.78 12.69
C CYS A 113 -2.90 3.41 13.59
N ARG A 114 -2.53 4.13 14.65
CA ARG A 114 -3.50 4.85 15.50
C ARG A 114 -4.26 5.91 14.72
N ARG A 115 -3.59 6.66 13.84
CA ARG A 115 -4.20 7.70 13.00
C ARG A 115 -5.25 7.13 12.05
N LEU A 116 -4.96 5.95 11.46
CA LEU A 116 -5.86 5.26 10.55
C LEU A 116 -6.93 4.40 11.25
N GLY A 117 -6.85 4.24 12.57
CA GLY A 117 -7.74 3.34 13.32
C GLY A 117 -7.44 1.85 13.13
N VAL A 118 -6.22 1.53 12.70
CA VAL A 118 -5.74 0.16 12.46
C VAL A 118 -5.16 -0.44 13.74
N ALA A 119 -5.52 -1.67 14.05
CA ALA A 119 -4.92 -2.45 15.13
C ALA A 119 -3.92 -3.48 14.58
N VAL A 120 -2.71 -3.52 15.13
CA VAL A 120 -1.78 -4.63 14.88
C VAL A 120 -2.26 -5.85 15.67
N VAL A 121 -2.63 -6.92 14.97
CA VAL A 121 -3.28 -8.11 15.56
C VAL A 121 -2.31 -9.24 15.79
N ALA A 122 -1.40 -9.49 14.84
CA ALA A 122 -0.37 -10.51 14.97
C ALA A 122 0.88 -10.12 14.20
N GLY A 123 1.98 -10.82 14.47
CA GLY A 123 3.17 -10.64 13.69
C GLY A 123 4.31 -11.58 14.05
N HIS A 124 5.37 -11.46 13.26
CA HIS A 124 6.66 -12.11 13.46
C HIS A 124 7.77 -11.07 13.38
N THR A 125 8.83 -11.27 14.13
CA THR A 125 9.98 -10.35 14.12
C THR A 125 11.25 -11.12 14.34
N GLY A 126 12.17 -11.05 13.38
CA GLY A 126 13.45 -11.74 13.45
C GLY A 126 14.53 -11.03 12.64
N ARG A 127 15.78 -11.28 13.01
CA ARG A 127 16.96 -10.80 12.26
C ARG A 127 17.53 -11.94 11.44
N TYR A 128 17.72 -11.72 10.15
CA TYR A 128 18.11 -12.78 9.22
C TYR A 128 19.28 -12.37 8.34
N ALA A 129 20.19 -13.31 8.08
CA ALA A 129 21.16 -13.12 7.00
C ALA A 129 20.44 -13.24 5.65
N GLY A 130 20.77 -12.37 4.69
CA GLY A 130 20.19 -12.40 3.34
C GLY A 130 18.98 -11.50 3.13
N THR A 131 18.56 -10.74 4.14
CA THR A 131 17.59 -9.65 4.01
C THR A 131 18.32 -8.32 3.86
N SER A 132 17.71 -7.37 3.15
CA SER A 132 18.27 -6.04 2.91
C SER A 132 17.17 -5.04 2.60
N TYR A 133 17.42 -3.77 2.88
CA TYR A 133 16.54 -2.69 2.41
C TYR A 133 16.37 -2.73 0.86
N PRO A 134 15.22 -2.29 0.32
CA PRO A 134 14.11 -1.69 1.07
C PRO A 134 13.08 -2.70 1.61
N MET A 135 13.07 -3.95 1.16
CA MET A 135 12.07 -4.95 1.56
C MET A 135 12.52 -5.69 2.82
N ILE A 136 11.90 -5.39 3.97
CA ILE A 136 12.26 -6.00 5.26
C ILE A 136 11.20 -6.97 5.78
N GLY A 137 10.50 -7.66 4.87
CA GLY A 137 9.44 -8.62 5.20
C GLY A 137 8.16 -8.33 4.42
N GLY A 138 7.02 -8.66 5.00
CA GLY A 138 5.71 -8.49 4.37
C GLY A 138 4.61 -8.32 5.41
N ALA A 139 3.47 -7.80 4.98
CA ALA A 139 2.35 -7.57 5.85
C ALA A 139 1.04 -7.86 5.14
N THR A 140 0.03 -8.18 5.94
CA THR A 140 -1.35 -8.32 5.50
C THR A 140 -2.17 -7.25 6.19
N MET A 141 -2.91 -6.45 5.42
CA MET A 141 -3.86 -5.50 5.96
C MET A 141 -5.29 -5.93 5.64
N VAL A 142 -6.18 -5.75 6.62
CA VAL A 142 -7.57 -6.21 6.52
C VAL A 142 -8.55 -5.09 6.79
N GLY A 143 -9.48 -4.90 5.86
CA GLY A 143 -10.70 -4.11 6.02
C GLY A 143 -11.89 -5.02 6.36
N VAL A 144 -12.92 -4.46 6.99
CA VAL A 144 -14.16 -5.20 7.33
C VAL A 144 -15.36 -4.40 6.86
N ALA A 145 -16.12 -4.97 5.93
CA ALA A 145 -17.35 -4.39 5.43
C ALA A 145 -18.55 -5.25 5.82
N GLU A 146 -19.71 -4.61 5.95
CA GLU A 146 -20.98 -5.34 5.82
C GLU A 146 -21.04 -6.01 4.44
N ARG A 147 -21.76 -7.12 4.36
CA ARG A 147 -21.91 -7.90 3.13
C ARG A 147 -22.20 -7.01 1.91
N ASP A 148 -21.42 -7.19 0.85
CA ASP A 148 -21.52 -6.48 -0.44
C ASP A 148 -21.30 -4.96 -0.37
N ARG A 149 -20.81 -4.41 0.75
CA ARG A 149 -20.49 -2.96 0.92
C ARG A 149 -19.03 -2.64 0.59
N TRP A 150 -18.58 -3.06 -0.59
CA TRP A 150 -17.24 -2.84 -1.14
C TRP A 150 -17.30 -2.85 -2.67
N VAL A 151 -16.28 -2.28 -3.32
CA VAL A 151 -16.05 -2.28 -4.78
C VAL A 151 -14.68 -2.86 -5.12
N SER A 152 -14.44 -3.23 -6.37
CA SER A 152 -13.11 -3.60 -6.88
C SER A 152 -12.86 -2.99 -8.26
N PRO A 153 -11.61 -2.98 -8.76
CA PRO A 153 -11.30 -2.56 -10.13
C PRO A 153 -12.12 -3.28 -11.22
N SER A 154 -12.63 -4.47 -10.93
CA SER A 154 -13.41 -5.32 -11.84
C SER A 154 -14.91 -4.99 -11.91
N MET A 155 -15.35 -3.87 -11.35
CA MET A 155 -16.77 -3.52 -11.23
C MET A 155 -17.17 -2.28 -12.03
N ALA A 156 -16.28 -1.71 -12.84
CA ALA A 156 -16.59 -0.57 -13.70
C ALA A 156 -17.62 -0.97 -14.77
N ARG A 157 -18.48 -0.02 -15.18
CA ARG A 157 -19.60 -0.27 -16.08
C ARG A 157 -19.62 0.74 -17.22
N PRO A 158 -20.01 0.34 -18.45
CA PRO A 158 -20.25 1.30 -19.53
C PRO A 158 -21.19 2.43 -19.09
N GLY A 159 -20.79 3.68 -19.37
CA GLY A 159 -21.48 4.89 -18.95
C GLY A 159 -20.92 5.54 -17.68
N ASP A 160 -20.06 4.86 -16.92
CA ASP A 160 -19.40 5.46 -15.76
C ASP A 160 -18.47 6.61 -16.17
N ALA A 161 -18.45 7.67 -15.37
CA ALA A 161 -17.44 8.72 -15.46
C ALA A 161 -16.15 8.27 -14.76
N ILE A 162 -15.00 8.59 -15.35
CA ILE A 162 -13.70 8.33 -14.75
C ILE A 162 -13.20 9.58 -14.02
N ILE A 163 -12.94 9.43 -12.72
CA ILE A 163 -12.34 10.44 -11.85
C ILE A 163 -10.84 10.15 -11.68
N LEU A 164 -10.01 11.18 -11.73
CA LEU A 164 -8.60 11.16 -11.39
C LEU A 164 -8.33 12.12 -10.22
N THR A 165 -7.69 11.65 -9.16
CA THR A 165 -7.27 12.49 -8.02
C THR A 165 -5.79 12.81 -8.09
N LYS A 166 -5.38 14.00 -7.60
CA LYS A 166 -3.98 14.47 -7.45
C LYS A 166 -3.10 14.49 -8.72
N GLY A 167 -3.58 14.01 -9.87
CA GLY A 167 -2.82 13.96 -11.12
C GLY A 167 -1.73 12.89 -11.12
N GLY A 168 -0.96 12.78 -12.19
CA GLY A 168 0.07 11.72 -12.31
C GLY A 168 1.45 12.12 -11.78
N GLY A 169 2.24 11.12 -11.37
CA GLY A 169 3.63 11.22 -10.97
C GLY A 169 3.87 11.62 -9.50
N VAL A 170 2.85 11.50 -8.63
CA VAL A 170 2.92 11.94 -7.23
C VAL A 170 4.03 11.22 -6.47
N GLU A 171 4.07 9.89 -6.56
CA GLU A 171 5.11 9.09 -5.92
C GLU A 171 6.48 9.30 -6.56
N ALA A 172 6.57 9.26 -7.89
CA ALA A 172 7.82 9.54 -8.60
C ALA A 172 8.47 10.85 -8.11
N ALA A 173 7.69 11.94 -8.06
CA ALA A 173 8.18 13.23 -7.60
C ALA A 173 8.55 13.21 -6.11
N GLY A 174 7.69 12.67 -5.23
CA GLY A 174 8.00 12.71 -3.81
C GLY A 174 9.17 11.81 -3.41
N ILE A 175 9.41 10.67 -4.08
CA ILE A 175 10.60 9.85 -3.84
C ILE A 175 11.85 10.63 -4.27
N LEU A 176 11.84 11.22 -5.48
CA LEU A 176 12.96 12.01 -5.96
C LEU A 176 13.27 13.20 -5.04
N ALA A 177 12.22 13.88 -4.57
CA ALA A 177 12.36 15.01 -3.65
C ALA A 177 12.88 14.62 -2.26
N ALA A 178 12.45 13.47 -1.74
CA ALA A 178 12.95 12.96 -0.47
C ALA A 178 14.39 12.44 -0.56
N MET A 179 14.78 11.85 -1.68
CA MET A 179 16.07 11.19 -1.87
C MET A 179 17.20 12.12 -2.30
N PHE A 180 16.88 13.19 -3.02
CA PHE A 180 17.87 14.10 -3.61
C PHE A 180 17.53 15.57 -3.34
N PRO A 181 17.32 15.98 -2.08
CA PRO A 181 16.92 17.34 -1.74
C PRO A 181 17.97 18.38 -2.18
N GLU A 182 19.26 18.03 -2.17
CA GLU A 182 20.34 18.93 -2.60
C GLU A 182 20.32 19.20 -4.11
N ALA A 183 19.91 18.21 -4.92
CA ALA A 183 19.76 18.39 -6.36
C ALA A 183 18.61 19.35 -6.68
N LEU A 184 17.50 19.24 -5.95
CA LEU A 184 16.40 20.20 -6.05
C LEU A 184 16.79 21.59 -5.56
N GLU A 185 17.54 21.68 -4.45
CA GLU A 185 17.98 22.97 -3.92
C GLU A 185 18.91 23.70 -4.88
N ALA A 186 19.80 22.98 -5.57
CA ALA A 186 20.69 23.57 -6.57
C ALA A 186 19.94 24.18 -7.77
N GLU A 187 18.84 23.56 -8.20
CA GLU A 187 18.08 23.96 -9.39
C GLU A 187 16.94 24.95 -9.09
N LEU A 188 16.26 24.79 -7.94
CA LEU A 188 15.03 25.52 -7.60
C LEU A 188 15.18 26.45 -6.38
N GLY A 189 16.27 26.32 -5.63
CA GLY A 189 16.50 27.01 -4.36
C GLY A 189 15.88 26.30 -3.14
N SER A 190 16.37 26.66 -1.96
CA SER A 190 16.08 25.93 -0.70
C SER A 190 14.61 25.95 -0.27
N GLU A 191 13.85 26.97 -0.65
CA GLU A 191 12.43 27.05 -0.29
C GLU A 191 11.58 26.08 -1.14
N ALA A 192 11.80 26.07 -2.45
CA ALA A 192 11.11 25.17 -3.37
C ALA A 192 11.46 23.70 -3.09
N ALA A 193 12.75 23.40 -2.87
CA ALA A 193 13.20 22.05 -2.51
C ALA A 193 12.56 21.53 -1.22
N ARG A 194 12.34 22.42 -0.23
CA ARG A 194 11.65 22.05 1.02
C ARG A 194 10.17 21.78 0.81
N ARG A 195 9.46 22.61 0.03
CA ARG A 195 8.06 22.36 -0.32
C ARG A 195 7.89 21.05 -1.11
N ALA A 196 8.83 20.77 -2.03
CA ALA A 196 8.83 19.53 -2.80
C ALA A 196 8.95 18.27 -1.92
N GLN A 197 9.55 18.36 -0.73
CA GLN A 197 9.59 17.25 0.21
C GLN A 197 8.23 16.91 0.84
N ASP A 198 7.29 17.86 0.86
CA ASP A 198 5.93 17.61 1.38
C ASP A 198 5.09 16.75 0.43
N ILE A 199 5.50 16.63 -0.84
CA ILE A 199 4.89 15.72 -1.83
C ILE A 199 4.88 14.28 -1.31
N PHE A 200 5.90 13.88 -0.55
CA PHE A 200 6.02 12.54 0.03
C PHE A 200 4.77 12.12 0.82
N TRP A 201 4.20 13.04 1.60
CA TRP A 201 3.04 12.76 2.45
C TRP A 201 1.72 12.67 1.67
N ARG A 202 1.75 12.91 0.35
CA ARG A 202 0.60 12.76 -0.55
C ARG A 202 0.56 11.37 -1.21
N MET A 203 1.57 10.53 -0.99
CA MET A 203 1.68 9.15 -1.49
C MET A 203 0.73 8.19 -0.74
N THR A 204 -0.55 8.49 -0.77
CA THR A 204 -1.60 7.60 -0.29
C THR A 204 -2.94 7.99 -0.90
N VAL A 205 -3.76 7.00 -1.23
CA VAL A 205 -5.14 7.21 -1.70
C VAL A 205 -6.18 6.96 -0.61
N VAL A 206 -5.78 6.61 0.62
CA VAL A 206 -6.71 6.35 1.72
C VAL A 206 -7.76 7.46 1.89
N PRO A 207 -7.41 8.76 2.00
CA PRO A 207 -8.43 9.80 2.15
C PRO A 207 -9.31 9.94 0.90
N ASP A 208 -8.74 9.78 -0.30
CA ASP A 208 -9.42 9.85 -1.59
C ASP A 208 -10.50 8.77 -1.70
N ALA A 209 -10.13 7.52 -1.46
CA ALA A 209 -11.00 6.36 -1.59
C ALA A 209 -12.10 6.36 -0.52
N LEU A 210 -11.77 6.76 0.72
CA LEU A 210 -12.76 6.87 1.79
C LEU A 210 -13.71 8.07 1.63
N ALA A 211 -13.28 9.13 0.96
CA ALA A 211 -14.19 10.22 0.56
C ALA A 211 -15.20 9.71 -0.47
N LEU A 212 -14.73 9.02 -1.51
CA LEU A 212 -15.60 8.45 -2.54
C LEU A 212 -16.52 7.34 -2.01
N ALA A 213 -16.07 6.54 -1.06
CA ALA A 213 -16.88 5.51 -0.41
C ALA A 213 -18.15 6.07 0.27
N ARG A 214 -18.17 7.36 0.65
CA ARG A 214 -19.36 8.02 1.24
C ARG A 214 -20.54 8.09 0.27
N LEU A 215 -20.30 8.00 -1.03
CA LEU A 215 -21.36 7.94 -2.05
C LEU A 215 -22.09 6.59 -2.07
N GLY A 216 -21.54 5.57 -1.39
CA GLY A 216 -22.12 4.23 -1.30
C GLY A 216 -21.45 3.26 -2.29
N PRO A 217 -20.69 2.26 -1.80
CA PRO A 217 -20.14 1.21 -2.65
C PRO A 217 -21.22 0.53 -3.50
N ARG A 218 -20.94 0.35 -4.79
CA ARG A 218 -21.80 -0.24 -5.84
C ARG A 218 -23.00 0.60 -6.30
N GLU A 219 -23.32 1.68 -5.59
CA GLU A 219 -24.42 2.59 -5.92
C GLU A 219 -23.92 3.94 -6.43
N GLY A 220 -22.99 4.57 -5.72
CA GLY A 220 -22.41 5.87 -6.07
C GLY A 220 -20.92 5.81 -6.45
N ILE A 221 -20.28 4.66 -6.23
CA ILE A 221 -18.95 4.32 -6.73
C ILE A 221 -18.99 2.88 -7.24
N HIS A 222 -18.46 2.62 -8.43
CA HIS A 222 -18.46 1.28 -9.03
C HIS A 222 -17.10 0.60 -8.96
N ALA A 223 -16.00 1.30 -9.23
CA ALA A 223 -14.65 0.75 -9.16
C ALA A 223 -13.65 1.83 -8.74
N MET A 224 -12.56 1.41 -8.10
CA MET A 224 -11.42 2.26 -7.75
C MET A 224 -10.14 1.44 -7.89
N HIS A 225 -9.05 2.11 -8.26
CA HIS A 225 -7.70 1.57 -8.33
C HIS A 225 -6.72 2.71 -8.08
N ASP A 226 -5.67 2.48 -7.30
CA ASP A 226 -4.57 3.43 -7.14
C ASP A 226 -3.60 3.34 -8.33
N ALA A 227 -2.92 4.44 -8.65
CA ALA A 227 -2.06 4.52 -9.82
C ALA A 227 -0.59 4.25 -9.44
N THR A 228 -0.31 3.09 -8.86
CA THR A 228 1.03 2.66 -8.41
C THR A 228 1.99 2.40 -9.58
N GLU A 229 2.53 1.19 -9.75
CA GLU A 229 3.44 0.88 -10.86
C GLU A 229 2.75 1.11 -12.20
N TYR A 230 3.44 1.78 -13.14
CA TYR A 230 2.90 2.18 -14.45
C TYR A 230 1.92 3.37 -14.44
N GLY A 231 1.71 3.99 -13.28
CA GLY A 231 1.01 5.26 -13.16
C GLY A 231 -0.46 5.22 -13.60
N VAL A 232 -0.97 6.39 -14.01
CA VAL A 232 -2.37 6.59 -14.40
C VAL A 232 -2.77 5.68 -15.55
N TRP A 233 -1.89 5.49 -16.54
CA TRP A 233 -2.15 4.59 -17.66
C TRP A 233 -2.20 3.12 -17.24
N GLY A 234 -1.37 2.72 -16.27
CA GLY A 234 -1.44 1.41 -15.63
C GLY A 234 -2.81 1.15 -15.02
N ALA A 235 -3.21 2.00 -14.06
CA ALA A 235 -4.50 1.86 -13.36
C ALA A 235 -5.71 1.85 -14.30
N LEU A 236 -5.71 2.68 -15.35
CA LEU A 236 -6.77 2.68 -16.35
C LEU A 236 -6.83 1.37 -17.15
N ASN A 237 -5.67 0.82 -17.53
CA ASN A 237 -5.63 -0.47 -18.21
C ASN A 237 -6.08 -1.60 -17.27
N ASP A 238 -5.66 -1.58 -16.01
CA ASP A 238 -6.04 -2.58 -15.02
C ASP A 238 -7.55 -2.56 -14.75
N ILE A 239 -8.18 -1.39 -14.60
CA ILE A 239 -9.65 -1.27 -14.50
C ILE A 239 -10.34 -1.78 -15.77
N ALA A 240 -9.90 -1.33 -16.95
CA ALA A 240 -10.51 -1.71 -18.24
C ALA A 240 -10.47 -3.23 -18.43
N GLU A 241 -9.34 -3.83 -18.08
CA GLU A 241 -9.09 -5.25 -18.16
C GLU A 241 -9.90 -6.05 -17.15
N ALA A 242 -9.80 -5.71 -15.86
CA ALA A 242 -10.46 -6.42 -14.78
C ALA A 242 -11.98 -6.39 -14.93
N SER A 243 -12.54 -5.28 -15.46
CA SER A 243 -13.97 -5.11 -15.71
C SER A 243 -14.44 -5.62 -17.08
N GLY A 244 -13.53 -5.89 -18.01
CA GLY A 244 -13.88 -6.27 -19.39
C GLY A 244 -14.59 -5.15 -20.16
N VAL A 245 -14.14 -3.91 -19.98
CA VAL A 245 -14.73 -2.69 -20.57
C VAL A 245 -13.69 -1.88 -21.36
N GLY A 246 -14.16 -0.93 -22.17
CA GLY A 246 -13.32 0.10 -22.76
C GLY A 246 -13.28 1.35 -21.88
N ILE A 247 -12.20 2.12 -21.93
CA ILE A 247 -12.12 3.43 -21.29
C ILE A 247 -11.68 4.47 -22.32
N ARG A 248 -12.42 5.57 -22.41
CA ARG A 248 -12.09 6.73 -23.26
C ARG A 248 -11.69 7.90 -22.37
N VAL A 249 -10.44 8.31 -22.45
CA VAL A 249 -9.86 9.41 -21.69
C VAL A 249 -9.69 10.63 -22.58
N ARG A 250 -10.01 11.82 -22.09
CA ARG A 250 -9.77 13.10 -22.75
C ARG A 250 -8.42 13.64 -22.29
N GLU A 251 -7.45 13.71 -23.20
CA GLU A 251 -6.07 14.09 -22.83
C GLU A 251 -5.99 15.50 -22.22
N GLY A 252 -6.85 16.42 -22.66
CA GLY A 252 -6.92 17.78 -22.11
C GLY A 252 -7.42 17.90 -20.67
N ASP A 253 -8.05 16.84 -20.13
CA ASP A 253 -8.54 16.80 -18.75
C ASP A 253 -7.52 16.15 -17.78
N LEU A 254 -6.49 15.48 -18.31
CA LEU A 254 -5.40 14.96 -17.50
C LEU A 254 -4.58 16.12 -16.93
N PHE A 255 -4.12 15.97 -15.69
CA PHE A 255 -3.37 17.02 -15.02
C PHE A 255 -2.25 16.44 -14.16
N VAL A 256 -1.30 17.31 -13.84
CA VAL A 256 -0.19 17.08 -12.93
C VAL A 256 -0.13 18.29 -12.02
N GLU A 257 0.14 18.09 -10.72
CA GLU A 257 0.35 19.23 -9.82
C GLU A 257 1.63 19.99 -10.18
N GLU A 258 1.63 21.30 -9.96
CA GLU A 258 2.74 22.16 -10.35
C GLU A 258 4.06 21.73 -9.68
N ASP A 259 4.01 21.42 -8.39
CA ASP A 259 5.17 20.96 -7.62
C ASP A 259 5.69 19.59 -8.07
N VAL A 260 4.79 18.67 -8.45
CA VAL A 260 5.13 17.38 -9.06
C VAL A 260 5.83 17.61 -10.40
N SER A 261 5.23 18.42 -11.28
CA SER A 261 5.78 18.72 -12.60
C SER A 261 7.15 19.38 -12.50
N GLU A 262 7.37 20.24 -11.50
CA GLU A 262 8.64 20.93 -11.28
C GLU A 262 9.76 19.92 -10.93
N VAL A 263 9.49 19.02 -9.98
CA VAL A 263 10.44 17.96 -9.60
C VAL A 263 10.76 17.05 -10.79
N LEU A 264 9.74 16.54 -11.48
CA LEU A 264 9.95 15.64 -12.61
C LEU A 264 10.75 16.29 -13.75
N ARG A 265 10.54 17.59 -13.99
CA ARG A 265 11.33 18.37 -14.96
C ARG A 265 12.79 18.48 -14.55
N VAL A 266 13.09 18.76 -13.27
CA VAL A 266 14.46 18.83 -12.76
C VAL A 266 15.19 17.50 -12.97
N PHE A 267 14.59 16.39 -12.55
CA PHE A 267 15.25 15.09 -12.69
C PHE A 267 15.31 14.59 -14.13
N SER A 268 14.34 14.94 -14.97
CA SER A 268 14.43 14.67 -16.40
C SER A 268 15.59 15.40 -17.06
N GLY A 269 15.82 16.67 -16.68
CA GLY A 269 16.96 17.46 -17.14
C GLY A 269 18.31 16.93 -16.62
N LEU A 270 18.38 16.61 -15.32
CA LEU A 270 19.59 16.11 -14.67
C LEU A 270 20.03 14.74 -15.23
N THR A 271 19.07 13.84 -15.43
CA THR A 271 19.35 12.45 -15.82
C THR A 271 19.35 12.26 -17.33
N GLY A 272 18.71 13.15 -18.08
CA GLY A 272 18.45 12.97 -19.52
C GLY A 272 17.43 11.87 -19.83
N VAL A 273 16.72 11.36 -18.83
CA VAL A 273 15.62 10.40 -18.98
C VAL A 273 14.31 11.17 -18.85
N GLN A 274 13.44 11.11 -19.86
CA GLN A 274 12.12 11.75 -19.76
C GLN A 274 11.21 10.92 -18.84
N ILE A 275 10.66 11.56 -17.82
CA ILE A 275 9.67 10.95 -16.92
C ILE A 275 8.29 11.43 -17.35
N ASP A 276 7.53 10.57 -18.03
CA ASP A 276 6.12 10.83 -18.32
C ASP A 276 5.30 10.66 -17.02
N PRO A 277 4.68 11.73 -16.48
CA PRO A 277 3.94 11.66 -15.22
C PRO A 277 2.73 10.72 -15.27
N MET A 278 2.16 10.45 -16.45
CA MET A 278 1.01 9.54 -16.57
C MET A 278 1.42 8.07 -16.58
N SER A 279 2.70 7.78 -16.88
CA SER A 279 3.26 6.42 -16.95
C SER A 279 4.17 6.09 -15.76
N ALA A 280 4.63 7.10 -15.03
CA ALA A 280 5.52 6.95 -13.88
C ALA A 280 4.73 6.51 -12.63
N ILE A 281 5.42 5.79 -11.75
CA ILE A 281 4.86 5.37 -10.46
C ILE A 281 4.19 6.54 -9.72
N SER A 282 2.95 6.35 -9.27
CA SER A 282 2.10 7.44 -8.80
C SER A 282 1.24 7.08 -7.59
N GLU A 283 1.77 6.29 -6.64
CA GLU A 283 1.08 6.11 -5.36
C GLU A 283 0.64 7.46 -4.77
N GLY A 284 -0.60 7.50 -4.28
CA GLY A 284 -1.30 8.74 -3.92
C GLY A 284 -2.25 9.29 -4.98
N THR A 285 -2.30 8.67 -6.15
CA THR A 285 -3.21 9.03 -7.25
C THR A 285 -4.28 7.96 -7.37
N LEU A 286 -5.55 8.33 -7.27
CA LEU A 286 -6.68 7.41 -7.39
C LEU A 286 -7.35 7.58 -8.76
N VAL A 287 -7.65 6.46 -9.41
CA VAL A 287 -8.57 6.37 -10.54
C VAL A 287 -9.86 5.71 -10.08
N ALA A 288 -11.00 6.32 -10.34
CA ALA A 288 -12.30 5.84 -9.88
C ALA A 288 -13.36 5.90 -10.99
N ALA A 289 -14.20 4.87 -11.08
CA ALA A 289 -15.37 4.81 -11.96
C ALA A 289 -16.64 5.05 -11.15
N VAL A 290 -17.35 6.14 -11.42
CA VAL A 290 -18.59 6.54 -10.74
C VAL A 290 -19.75 6.63 -11.73
N PRO A 291 -21.00 6.41 -11.31
CA PRO A 291 -22.16 6.74 -12.14
C PRO A 291 -22.09 8.20 -12.63
N PRO A 292 -22.52 8.49 -13.86
CA PRO A 292 -22.36 9.81 -14.45
C PRO A 292 -23.17 10.90 -13.70
N ASP A 293 -24.31 10.53 -13.11
CA ASP A 293 -25.14 11.41 -12.28
C ASP A 293 -24.53 11.69 -10.89
N ARG A 294 -23.49 10.93 -10.51
CA ARG A 294 -22.75 11.06 -9.23
C ARG A 294 -21.40 11.75 -9.37
N ALA A 295 -20.92 12.01 -10.59
CA ALA A 295 -19.61 12.61 -10.84
C ALA A 295 -19.40 13.95 -10.11
N GLU A 296 -20.37 14.85 -10.14
CA GLU A 296 -20.25 16.13 -9.43
C GLU A 296 -20.25 15.97 -7.91
N GLU A 297 -20.98 14.98 -7.38
CA GLU A 297 -20.99 14.66 -5.96
C GLU A 297 -19.63 14.12 -5.51
N ALA A 298 -19.04 13.23 -6.31
CA ALA A 298 -17.71 12.69 -6.09
C ALA A 298 -16.64 13.81 -6.00
N LEU A 299 -16.66 14.75 -6.96
CA LEU A 299 -15.74 15.89 -6.94
C LEU A 299 -15.94 16.79 -5.70
N ARG A 300 -17.19 16.95 -5.23
CA ARG A 300 -17.48 17.70 -4.00
C ARG A 300 -16.95 17.00 -2.75
N GLU A 301 -17.10 15.68 -2.63
CA GLU A 301 -16.53 14.95 -1.48
C GLU A 301 -15.02 15.04 -1.45
N LEU A 302 -14.35 14.85 -2.59
CA LEU A 302 -12.89 14.99 -2.71
C LEU A 302 -12.43 16.42 -2.36
N SER A 303 -13.13 17.44 -2.85
CA SER A 303 -12.81 18.84 -2.55
C SER A 303 -12.95 19.17 -1.05
N ARG A 304 -13.87 18.54 -0.32
CA ARG A 304 -14.00 18.74 1.15
C ARG A 304 -12.81 18.19 1.92
N GLU A 305 -12.17 17.15 1.40
CA GLU A 305 -10.91 16.62 1.94
C GLU A 305 -9.68 17.38 1.42
N GLY A 306 -9.87 18.45 0.63
CA GLY A 306 -8.78 19.23 0.05
C GLY A 306 -8.08 18.53 -1.11
N ILE A 307 -8.71 17.53 -1.73
CA ILE A 307 -8.14 16.75 -2.82
C ILE A 307 -8.59 17.33 -4.17
N ARG A 308 -7.64 17.75 -4.99
CA ARG A 308 -7.91 18.12 -6.37
C ARG A 308 -8.24 16.87 -7.17
N ALA A 309 -9.32 16.93 -7.94
CA ALA A 309 -9.73 15.85 -8.82
C ALA A 309 -10.45 16.38 -10.06
N ALA A 310 -10.49 15.58 -11.12
CA ALA A 310 -11.19 15.90 -12.37
C ALA A 310 -11.87 14.67 -12.95
N VAL A 311 -12.95 14.87 -13.69
CA VAL A 311 -13.51 13.85 -14.59
C VAL A 311 -12.65 13.84 -15.85
N ILE A 312 -11.92 12.76 -16.09
CA ILE A 312 -10.96 12.66 -17.20
C ILE A 312 -11.50 11.87 -18.39
N GLY A 313 -12.66 11.22 -18.26
CA GLY A 313 -13.14 10.30 -19.29
C GLY A 313 -14.41 9.58 -18.91
N GLU A 314 -14.68 8.52 -19.66
CA GLU A 314 -15.83 7.65 -19.47
C GLU A 314 -15.48 6.19 -19.78
N VAL A 315 -16.20 5.27 -19.14
CA VAL A 315 -16.20 3.85 -19.46
C VAL A 315 -17.17 3.61 -20.62
N VAL A 316 -16.75 2.82 -21.61
CA VAL A 316 -17.53 2.47 -22.79
C VAL A 316 -17.59 0.97 -23.00
N GLU A 317 -18.48 0.51 -23.88
CA GLU A 317 -18.43 -0.87 -24.36
C GLU A 317 -17.13 -1.14 -25.15
N GLY A 318 -16.62 -2.36 -25.04
CA GLY A 318 -15.38 -2.77 -25.71
C GLY A 318 -14.30 -3.17 -24.73
N SER A 319 -13.04 -2.94 -25.09
CA SER A 319 -11.88 -3.35 -24.28
C SER A 319 -10.71 -2.40 -24.43
N GLY A 320 -10.00 -2.14 -23.33
CA GLY A 320 -8.75 -1.37 -23.31
C GLY A 320 -8.96 0.14 -23.30
N VAL A 321 -7.86 0.88 -23.34
CA VAL A 321 -7.86 2.34 -23.12
C VAL A 321 -7.58 3.10 -24.42
N VAL A 322 -8.35 4.15 -24.65
CA VAL A 322 -8.17 5.12 -25.75
C VAL A 322 -8.04 6.51 -25.17
N ALA A 323 -7.00 7.22 -25.56
CA ALA A 323 -6.81 8.64 -25.28
C ALA A 323 -7.30 9.47 -26.47
N VAL A 324 -8.06 10.52 -26.19
CA VAL A 324 -8.68 11.41 -27.17
C VAL A 324 -8.09 12.80 -26.97
N GLY A 325 -7.28 13.23 -27.93
CA GLY A 325 -6.61 14.54 -27.94
C GLY A 325 -6.96 15.36 -29.19
N GLU A 326 -6.31 16.51 -29.35
CA GLU A 326 -6.51 17.37 -30.53
C GLU A 326 -6.09 16.69 -31.85
N GLU A 327 -5.08 15.81 -31.79
CA GLU A 327 -4.57 15.05 -32.93
C GLU A 327 -5.42 13.81 -33.28
N GLY A 328 -6.47 13.54 -32.51
CA GLY A 328 -7.39 12.42 -32.69
C GLY A 328 -7.32 11.38 -31.56
N GLU A 329 -7.65 10.13 -31.91
CA GLU A 329 -7.71 9.03 -30.95
C GLU A 329 -6.47 8.13 -31.04
N ARG A 330 -5.89 7.82 -29.89
CA ARG A 330 -4.75 6.91 -29.78
C ARG A 330 -5.04 5.82 -28.76
N ARG A 331 -4.76 4.57 -29.13
CA ARG A 331 -4.79 3.45 -28.18
C ARG A 331 -3.65 3.58 -27.17
N VAL A 332 -3.96 3.40 -25.89
CA VAL A 332 -2.98 3.35 -24.80
C VAL A 332 -2.80 1.88 -24.40
N PRO A 333 -1.72 1.22 -24.83
CA PRO A 333 -1.45 -0.16 -24.40
C PRO A 333 -1.06 -0.20 -22.91
N PRO A 334 -1.21 -1.36 -22.25
CA PRO A 334 -0.62 -1.57 -20.93
C PRO A 334 0.88 -1.26 -20.96
N PRO A 335 1.41 -0.46 -20.01
CA PRO A 335 2.82 -0.12 -20.01
C PRO A 335 3.70 -1.34 -19.75
N GLU A 336 4.85 -1.41 -20.41
CA GLU A 336 5.83 -2.51 -20.24
C GLU A 336 6.97 -2.15 -19.28
N SER A 337 7.13 -0.86 -18.97
CA SER A 337 8.20 -0.36 -18.11
C SER A 337 7.79 0.95 -17.46
N ASP A 338 8.21 1.15 -16.21
CA ASP A 338 8.04 2.41 -15.51
C ASP A 338 9.23 3.37 -15.80
N PRO A 339 8.99 4.58 -16.35
CA PRO A 339 10.04 5.54 -16.66
C PRO A 339 10.72 6.13 -15.41
N PHE A 340 10.13 5.99 -14.23
CA PHE A 340 10.72 6.42 -12.97
C PHE A 340 12.03 5.69 -12.67
N TRP A 341 12.07 4.36 -12.79
CA TRP A 341 13.24 3.58 -12.35
C TRP A 341 14.53 3.93 -13.08
N PRO A 342 14.58 4.03 -14.43
CA PRO A 342 15.78 4.46 -15.12
C PRO A 342 16.25 5.87 -14.71
N ALA A 343 15.31 6.80 -14.49
CA ALA A 343 15.64 8.14 -14.02
C ALA A 343 16.20 8.13 -12.59
N PHE A 344 15.54 7.40 -11.69
CA PHE A 344 15.95 7.25 -10.30
C PHE A 344 17.37 6.68 -10.18
N PHE A 345 17.66 5.56 -10.84
CA PHE A 345 18.99 4.94 -10.77
C PHE A 345 20.07 5.85 -11.36
N ARG A 346 19.76 6.60 -12.43
CA ARG A 346 20.69 7.57 -12.98
C ARG A 346 20.91 8.76 -12.05
N ALA A 347 19.89 9.21 -11.34
CA ALA A 347 20.03 10.24 -10.30
C ALA A 347 20.93 9.76 -9.15
N VAL A 348 20.80 8.49 -8.73
CA VAL A 348 21.71 7.85 -7.75
C VAL A 348 23.16 7.88 -8.26
N GLU A 349 23.40 7.52 -9.52
CA GLU A 349 24.75 7.50 -10.12
C GLU A 349 25.38 8.90 -10.17
N ILE A 350 24.61 9.92 -10.59
CA ILE A 350 25.10 11.29 -10.78
C ILE A 350 25.40 11.96 -9.43
N THR A 351 24.50 11.84 -8.47
CA THR A 351 24.60 12.53 -7.18
C THR A 351 25.56 11.83 -6.22
N GLY A 352 25.99 10.60 -6.53
CA GLY A 352 26.73 9.74 -5.59
C GLY A 352 25.90 9.39 -4.35
N GLY A 353 24.59 9.63 -4.38
CA GLY A 353 23.67 9.72 -3.24
C GLY A 353 23.30 8.39 -2.58
N ALA A 354 23.92 7.28 -2.97
CA ALA A 354 23.61 5.99 -2.34
C ALA A 354 24.86 5.23 -1.89
N ARG A 355 25.51 5.69 -0.82
CA ARG A 355 26.19 4.75 0.08
C ARG A 355 25.12 3.94 0.84
N GLY A 356 24.41 3.03 0.17
CA GLY A 356 23.41 2.18 0.83
C GLY A 356 22.39 1.48 -0.06
N LEU A 357 22.07 1.97 -1.26
CA LEU A 357 21.09 1.32 -2.16
C LEU A 357 21.72 0.25 -3.07
N GLY A 358 22.87 -0.31 -2.70
CA GLY A 358 23.59 -1.24 -3.55
C GLY A 358 24.57 -2.14 -2.80
N GLY A 359 24.08 -3.28 -2.33
CA GLY A 359 24.87 -4.50 -2.44
C GLY A 359 25.08 -4.77 -3.94
N SER A 360 26.19 -4.28 -4.51
CA SER A 360 26.55 -4.59 -5.89
C SER A 360 26.53 -6.10 -6.14
N PRO A 361 25.87 -6.61 -7.21
CA PRO A 361 25.96 -8.01 -7.60
C PRO A 361 27.39 -8.44 -8.01
N ARG A 362 28.35 -7.51 -8.08
CA ARG A 362 29.68 -7.77 -8.64
C ARG A 362 30.76 -8.15 -7.63
N SER A 363 30.49 -8.28 -6.32
CA SER A 363 31.54 -8.60 -5.34
C SER A 363 31.37 -9.89 -4.52
N ARG A 364 30.36 -10.73 -4.79
CA ARG A 364 30.20 -12.03 -4.10
C ARG A 364 30.09 -13.26 -5.00
N LEU A 365 30.82 -13.26 -6.11
CA LEU A 365 31.14 -14.48 -6.86
C LEU A 365 32.67 -14.64 -6.95
N ARG A 366 33.28 -15.07 -5.85
CA ARG A 366 34.48 -15.92 -5.95
C ARG A 366 33.99 -17.36 -6.00
N SER A 367 34.26 -18.00 -7.12
CA SER A 367 33.85 -19.33 -7.52
C SER A 367 34.04 -20.39 -6.41
N PRO A 368 33.11 -21.34 -6.23
CA PRO A 368 33.40 -22.57 -5.52
C PRO A 368 34.22 -23.47 -6.46
N GLY A 369 35.55 -23.39 -6.34
CA GLY A 369 36.47 -24.30 -6.99
C GLY A 369 36.76 -25.51 -6.10
N ALA A 370 36.26 -26.66 -6.53
CA ALA A 370 36.86 -27.99 -6.37
C ALA A 370 37.15 -28.52 -4.95
N ASN A 371 36.30 -29.44 -4.47
CA ASN A 371 36.62 -30.87 -4.31
C ASN A 371 35.65 -31.52 -3.30
N PHE A 372 34.70 -32.30 -3.80
CA PHE A 372 34.05 -33.36 -3.02
C PHE A 372 34.72 -34.69 -3.37
N GLY A 373 35.32 -35.31 -2.35
CA GLY A 373 35.89 -36.65 -2.36
C GLY A 373 36.28 -37.05 -0.92
N PRO A 374 36.20 -38.33 -0.54
CA PRO A 374 35.22 -38.77 0.45
C PRO A 374 35.78 -39.06 1.85
N ALA A 375 34.86 -39.06 2.83
CA ALA A 375 34.80 -39.81 4.09
C ALA A 375 36.09 -39.98 4.94
N VAL A 376 35.98 -39.73 6.25
CA VAL A 376 36.22 -40.71 7.34
C VAL A 376 35.97 -40.07 8.72
N LYS A 377 35.44 -40.92 9.59
CA LYS A 377 35.10 -40.78 11.01
C LYS A 377 36.17 -40.12 11.88
N GLY A 378 35.73 -39.45 12.95
CA GLY A 378 36.58 -39.11 14.09
C GLY A 378 35.80 -38.44 15.23
N GLU A 379 35.37 -39.23 16.21
CA GLU A 379 34.98 -38.76 17.53
C GLU A 379 36.11 -37.96 18.18
N PHE A 380 35.81 -36.89 18.92
CA PHE A 380 36.45 -36.66 20.22
C PHE A 380 35.59 -35.76 21.13
N ARG A 381 35.42 -36.22 22.37
CA ARG A 381 34.65 -35.61 23.47
C ARG A 381 35.48 -34.54 24.20
N ARG A 382 34.83 -33.40 24.50
CA ARG A 382 34.77 -32.59 25.75
C ARG A 382 36.10 -32.14 26.45
N PRO A 383 36.03 -31.37 27.56
CA PRO A 383 35.61 -29.96 27.71
C PRO A 383 36.67 -29.15 28.50
N PHE A 384 36.53 -27.83 28.67
CA PHE A 384 37.01 -27.15 29.90
C PHE A 384 36.34 -25.77 30.11
N THR A 385 35.91 -25.56 31.35
CA THR A 385 35.53 -24.30 32.03
C THR A 385 36.81 -23.47 32.34
N THR A 386 36.86 -22.21 32.79
CA THR A 386 36.16 -21.46 33.86
C THR A 386 36.78 -20.04 33.98
N SER A 387 36.12 -19.14 34.76
CA SER A 387 36.61 -17.91 35.44
C SER A 387 36.51 -16.58 34.66
N ALA A 388 35.79 -15.53 35.05
CA ALA A 388 35.49 -14.82 36.32
C ALA A 388 36.55 -13.78 36.78
N ALA A 389 36.04 -12.68 37.37
CA ALA A 389 36.65 -11.49 38.02
C ALA A 389 36.68 -10.19 37.16
N GLU A 390 35.82 -9.20 37.41
CA GLU A 390 35.81 -8.15 38.47
C GLU A 390 36.67 -6.90 38.16
N GLY A 391 36.06 -5.70 38.22
CA GLY A 391 36.74 -4.41 38.19
C GLY A 391 35.76 -3.22 38.28
N ARG A 392 36.03 -2.24 39.15
CA ARG A 392 35.05 -1.30 39.77
C ARG A 392 35.03 0.10 39.15
N ARG A 393 33.86 0.75 39.30
CA ARG A 393 33.53 2.17 39.63
C ARG A 393 34.40 3.34 39.13
N ALA A 394 33.71 4.34 38.56
CA ALA A 394 33.56 5.75 38.99
C ALA A 394 33.34 6.62 37.72
N GLY A 395 32.29 7.44 37.59
CA GLY A 395 32.05 8.67 38.32
C GLY A 395 31.06 9.53 37.53
N ALA A 396 30.14 10.19 38.24
CA ALA A 396 29.17 11.13 37.66
C ALA A 396 29.73 12.57 37.70
N PRO A 397 29.27 13.47 36.82
CA PRO A 397 29.31 14.90 37.06
C PRO A 397 27.89 15.54 37.11
N PRO A 398 27.78 16.81 37.54
CA PRO A 398 26.65 17.29 38.36
C PRO A 398 25.48 17.87 37.57
N ARG A 399 24.36 18.07 38.27
CA ARG A 399 23.22 18.92 37.91
C ARG A 399 23.39 20.30 38.53
N ASP A 400 23.03 21.36 37.79
CA ASP A 400 22.41 22.59 38.32
C ASP A 400 21.76 23.42 37.17
N PRO A 401 20.98 24.50 37.41
CA PRO A 401 19.55 24.48 37.12
C PRO A 401 19.03 25.69 36.29
N LEU A 402 17.71 25.74 36.08
CA LEU A 402 16.86 26.91 35.74
C LEU A 402 17.06 27.57 34.36
N ILE A 403 16.09 27.37 33.44
CA ILE A 403 15.37 28.48 32.76
C ILE A 403 13.90 28.07 32.59
N GLU A 404 13.02 28.87 33.18
CA GLU A 404 11.57 28.84 33.04
C GLU A 404 11.11 29.39 31.68
N GLY A 405 9.96 28.89 31.22
CA GLY A 405 9.00 29.74 30.51
C GLY A 405 8.67 29.35 29.07
N ARG A 406 7.61 28.55 28.90
CA ARG A 406 6.40 28.98 28.14
C ARG A 406 5.24 28.00 28.35
N ARG A 407 4.09 28.64 28.55
CA ARG A 407 2.78 28.13 28.98
C ARG A 407 2.22 27.04 28.04
N SER A 408 1.77 25.94 28.63
CA SER A 408 0.85 24.98 28.01
C SER A 408 -0.59 25.48 28.17
N MET A 409 -1.29 25.70 27.05
CA MET A 409 -2.74 25.84 27.01
C MET A 409 -3.33 24.42 26.90
N GLY A 410 -4.04 23.97 27.93
CA GLY A 410 -4.77 22.70 27.91
C GLY A 410 -6.03 22.77 27.03
N PRO A 411 -6.55 21.61 26.57
CA PRO A 411 -7.78 21.56 25.78
C PRO A 411 -9.01 21.71 26.69
N PRO A 412 -10.11 22.32 26.23
CA PRO A 412 -11.35 22.37 27.01
C PRO A 412 -12.07 21.02 26.96
N ALA A 413 -12.57 20.63 28.14
CA ALA A 413 -13.43 19.48 28.34
C ALA A 413 -14.82 19.70 27.71
N GLY A 414 -15.27 18.75 26.89
CA GLY A 414 -16.65 18.60 26.44
C GLY A 414 -17.14 17.19 26.73
N ARG A 415 -17.88 17.03 27.83
CA ARG A 415 -18.55 15.78 28.23
C ARG A 415 -19.71 15.48 27.27
N THR A 416 -19.76 14.24 26.75
CA THR A 416 -21.05 13.60 26.46
C THR A 416 -20.97 12.13 26.89
N THR A 417 -21.64 11.83 28.00
CA THR A 417 -21.85 10.49 28.56
C THR A 417 -22.88 9.74 27.72
N LEU A 418 -22.49 8.63 27.08
CA LEU A 418 -23.42 7.61 26.59
C LEU A 418 -23.46 6.47 27.60
N ALA A 419 -24.62 6.31 28.22
CA ALA A 419 -24.92 5.26 29.19
C ALA A 419 -24.95 3.90 28.49
N ARG A 420 -24.10 2.98 28.98
CA ARG A 420 -24.22 1.54 28.71
C ARG A 420 -25.39 1.01 29.52
N THR A 421 -26.36 0.37 28.86
CA THR A 421 -27.29 -0.55 29.50
C THR A 421 -26.99 -1.96 28.99
N ALA A 422 -26.62 -2.83 29.92
CA ALA A 422 -26.61 -4.28 29.75
C ALA A 422 -27.84 -4.85 30.48
N PRO A 423 -28.47 -5.94 30.03
CA PRO A 423 -29.36 -6.70 30.88
C PRO A 423 -28.63 -7.93 31.45
N GLU A 424 -28.61 -8.02 32.78
CA GLU A 424 -28.27 -9.23 33.52
C GLU A 424 -29.48 -10.17 33.64
N ASN A 425 -29.16 -11.47 33.69
CA ASN A 425 -30.05 -12.62 33.87
C ASN A 425 -30.64 -12.71 35.29
N GLY A 426 -31.83 -13.33 35.43
CA GLY A 426 -32.32 -13.89 36.70
C GLY A 426 -33.76 -14.45 36.66
N PRO A 427 -34.16 -15.44 37.50
CA PRO A 427 -34.72 -16.71 37.00
C PRO A 427 -36.12 -17.16 37.51
N ASN A 428 -36.62 -18.25 36.89
CA ASN A 428 -37.45 -19.38 37.42
C ASN A 428 -39.00 -19.24 37.49
N PRO A 429 -39.80 -20.30 37.78
CA PRO A 429 -40.02 -21.64 37.17
C PRO A 429 -41.52 -21.96 36.87
N GLY A 430 -41.84 -23.09 36.21
CA GLY A 430 -43.18 -23.74 36.35
C GLY A 430 -43.75 -24.52 35.14
N GLN A 431 -43.61 -25.85 35.18
CA GLN A 431 -44.20 -26.92 34.33
C GLN A 431 -45.76 -27.08 34.45
N PRO A 432 -46.46 -28.09 33.84
CA PRO A 432 -46.16 -29.02 32.72
C PRO A 432 -47.36 -29.36 31.76
N GLY A 433 -47.07 -30.15 30.71
CA GLY A 433 -48.01 -31.12 30.08
C GLY A 433 -48.32 -30.84 28.61
N GLY A 434 -48.28 -31.78 27.65
CA GLY A 434 -48.01 -33.21 27.63
C GLY A 434 -48.51 -33.79 26.27
N ARG A 435 -47.98 -34.98 25.92
CA ARG A 435 -48.42 -35.92 24.84
C ARG A 435 -47.98 -35.58 23.42
N CYS A 436 -47.03 -36.32 22.82
CA CYS A 436 -47.04 -37.72 22.32
C CYS A 436 -47.48 -37.83 20.84
N CYS A 437 -46.47 -38.05 19.98
CA CYS A 437 -46.36 -38.89 18.76
C CYS A 437 -47.51 -39.90 18.47
N PRO A 438 -47.72 -40.32 17.19
CA PRO A 438 -46.81 -41.28 16.53
C PRO A 438 -46.58 -41.11 15.00
N PRO A 439 -45.67 -41.94 14.41
CA PRO A 439 -44.94 -41.65 13.17
C PRO A 439 -45.33 -42.54 11.97
N GLY A 440 -44.75 -42.23 10.81
CA GLY A 440 -44.62 -43.12 9.65
C GLY A 440 -44.47 -42.28 8.39
N GLY A 441 -43.59 -42.50 7.43
CA GLY A 441 -42.68 -43.61 7.09
C GLY A 441 -42.39 -43.43 5.58
N GLY A 442 -41.18 -43.75 5.12
CA GLY A 442 -40.91 -43.99 3.69
C GLY A 442 -40.23 -42.87 2.88
N ARG A 443 -38.94 -43.06 2.60
CA ARG A 443 -38.27 -42.68 1.32
C ARG A 443 -38.77 -43.61 0.18
N PRO A 444 -38.32 -43.50 -1.09
CA PRO A 444 -37.92 -42.35 -1.94
C PRO A 444 -38.58 -42.40 -3.35
N ARG A 445 -38.39 -41.37 -4.21
CA ARG A 445 -37.90 -41.47 -5.62
C ARG A 445 -38.19 -40.20 -6.46
N ARG A 446 -37.15 -39.78 -7.17
CA ARG A 446 -37.09 -39.25 -8.56
C ARG A 446 -38.31 -38.51 -9.12
N SER A 447 -38.12 -37.23 -9.41
CA SER A 447 -37.99 -36.66 -10.76
C SER A 447 -37.55 -35.22 -10.64
#